data_AF-B0L8Y0-F1
#
_entry.id   AF-B0L8Y0-F1
#
_cell.length_a   1.000
_cell.length_b   1.000
_cell.length_c   1.000
_cell.angle_alpha   90.00
_cell.angle_beta   90.00
_cell.angle_gamma   90.00
#
_symmetry.space_group_name_H-M   'P 1'
#
loop_
_entity.id
_entity.type
_entity.pdbx_description
1 polymer ?
#
loop_
_entity_poly.entity_id
_entity_poly.type
_entity_poly.pdbx_seq_one_letter_code
_entity_poly.pdbx_strand_id
1 'polypeptide(L)'
;AQVLTMLCHFFAELGLDEPSLQINSLGCPDCRPQYRQVLKDFLRSRLEHLCDDCKRRFETNPLRALDCKSTGCKEATVGAPSVLDHLCAGCNDHFTRTRQHLEAVGTTYSINARMVRGLDYYTRTTFELVTGLLGSQSAVAAGGRYDGLISDLGGPQLPGIGFAM
;
A
#
# COMPACT_ATOMS: atom_id res chain seq x y z
N ALA A 1 -10.87 -4.80 7.85
CA ALA A 1 -12.04 -5.33 7.11
C ALA A 1 -13.20 -4.33 7.14
N GLN A 2 -13.82 -4.05 8.28
CA GLN A 2 -14.99 -3.15 8.38
C GLN A 2 -14.88 -1.85 7.57
N VAL A 3 -13.79 -1.08 7.73
CA VAL A 3 -13.57 0.18 6.99
C VAL A 3 -13.50 -0.01 5.47
N LEU A 4 -12.92 -1.14 5.01
CA LEU A 4 -12.82 -1.46 3.58
C LEU A 4 -14.17 -1.88 3.03
N THR A 5 -14.91 -2.73 3.75
CA THR A 5 -16.27 -3.14 3.40
C THR A 5 -17.23 -1.95 3.38
N MET A 6 -17.13 -1.04 4.35
CA MET A 6 -17.91 0.19 4.40
C MET A 6 -17.66 1.06 3.16
N LEU A 7 -16.40 1.19 2.73
CA LEU A 7 -16.05 1.92 1.52
C LEU A 7 -16.65 1.26 0.27
N CYS A 8 -16.51 -0.06 0.10
CA CYS A 8 -17.10 -0.78 -1.03
C CYS A 8 -18.63 -0.65 -1.05
N HIS A 9 -19.27 -0.79 0.12
CA HIS A 9 -20.71 -0.66 0.25
C HIS A 9 -21.19 0.76 -0.08
N PHE A 10 -20.45 1.79 0.34
CA PHE A 10 -20.76 3.19 -0.01
C PHE A 10 -20.84 3.40 -1.53
N PHE A 11 -19.89 2.88 -2.31
CA PHE A 11 -19.93 2.98 -3.77
C PHE A 11 -21.08 2.17 -4.38
N ALA A 12 -21.35 0.96 -3.88
CA ALA A 12 -22.48 0.15 -4.34
C ALA A 12 -23.83 0.85 -4.10
N GLU A 13 -24.03 1.50 -2.95
CA GLU A 13 -25.24 2.27 -2.64
C GLU A 13 -25.42 3.50 -3.55
N LEU A 14 -24.33 4.01 -4.14
CA LEU A 14 -24.38 5.06 -5.16
C LEU A 14 -24.63 4.51 -6.59
N GLY A 15 -24.77 3.19 -6.74
CA GLY A 15 -24.90 2.52 -8.04
C GLY A 15 -23.59 2.41 -8.82
N LEU A 16 -22.44 2.49 -8.14
CA LEU A 16 -21.10 2.40 -8.73
C LEU A 16 -20.46 1.06 -8.37
N ASP A 17 -20.76 0.01 -9.16
CA ASP A 17 -20.27 -1.35 -8.90
C ASP A 17 -18.95 -1.70 -9.60
N GLU A 18 -18.47 -0.85 -10.52
CA GLU A 18 -17.23 -1.07 -11.28
C GLU A 18 -15.94 -0.89 -10.46
N PRO A 19 -15.84 0.07 -9.51
CA PRO A 19 -14.62 0.26 -8.74
C PRO A 19 -14.23 -0.99 -7.94
N SER A 20 -12.98 -1.42 -8.09
CA SER A 20 -12.46 -2.66 -7.51
C SER A 20 -11.53 -2.38 -6.33
N LEU A 21 -11.68 -3.15 -5.25
CA LEU A 21 -10.83 -3.04 -4.07
C LEU A 21 -9.49 -3.74 -4.28
N GLN A 22 -8.41 -3.01 -4.06
CA GLN A 22 -7.05 -3.53 -3.99
C GLN A 22 -6.51 -3.36 -2.57
N ILE A 23 -5.86 -4.39 -2.02
CA ILE A 23 -5.27 -4.36 -0.68
C ILE A 23 -3.79 -4.74 -0.70
N ASN A 24 -3.05 -4.25 0.30
CA ASN A 24 -1.66 -4.62 0.58
C ASN A 24 -1.39 -4.50 2.09
N SER A 25 -0.18 -4.88 2.52
CA SER A 25 0.35 -4.59 3.85
C SER A 25 1.75 -3.99 3.74
N LEU A 26 1.98 -2.83 4.35
CA LEU A 26 3.31 -2.19 4.40
C LEU A 26 4.14 -2.63 5.62
N GLY A 27 3.67 -3.62 6.37
CA GLY A 27 4.30 -4.09 7.60
C GLY A 27 4.37 -3.05 8.71
N CYS A 28 5.13 -3.33 9.75
CA CYS A 28 5.37 -2.43 10.89
C CYS A 28 6.79 -1.82 10.81
N PRO A 29 7.16 -0.91 11.73
CA PRO A 29 8.52 -0.39 11.83
C PRO A 29 9.62 -1.46 11.91
N ASP A 30 9.30 -2.67 12.40
CA ASP A 30 10.27 -3.79 12.45
C ASP A 30 10.41 -4.52 11.11
N CYS A 31 9.36 -4.54 10.27
CA CYS A 31 9.42 -5.17 8.94
C CYS A 31 10.20 -4.32 7.93
N ARG A 32 10.02 -2.99 8.03
CA ARG A 32 10.48 -2.03 7.00
C ARG A 32 12.00 -2.01 6.78
N PRO A 33 12.88 -2.07 7.80
CA PRO A 33 14.33 -1.98 7.58
C PRO A 33 14.86 -3.11 6.71
N GLN A 34 14.47 -4.36 6.99
CA GLN A 34 14.88 -5.51 6.20
C GLN A 34 14.37 -5.42 4.77
N TYR A 35 13.07 -5.14 4.58
CA TYR A 35 12.50 -5.02 3.25
C TYR A 35 13.11 -3.86 2.44
N ARG A 36 13.38 -2.72 3.08
CA ARG A 36 14.08 -1.59 2.44
C ARG A 36 15.43 -2.00 1.91
N GLN A 37 16.20 -2.77 2.67
CA GLN A 37 17.51 -3.24 2.23
C GLN A 37 17.38 -4.16 1.00
N VAL A 38 16.46 -5.13 1.07
CA VAL A 38 16.16 -6.04 -0.06
C VAL A 38 15.76 -5.27 -1.32
N LEU A 39 14.89 -4.26 -1.18
CA LEU A 39 14.48 -3.42 -2.30
C LEU A 39 15.63 -2.53 -2.83
N LYS A 40 16.49 -1.98 -1.95
CA LYS A 40 17.65 -1.20 -2.38
C LYS A 40 18.64 -2.05 -3.16
N ASP A 41 18.93 -3.26 -2.70
CA ASP A 41 19.84 -4.16 -3.40
C ASP A 41 19.29 -4.55 -4.77
N PHE A 42 17.98 -4.77 -4.87
CA PHE A 42 17.29 -4.99 -6.14
C PHE A 42 17.39 -3.79 -7.09
N LEU A 43 17.13 -2.58 -6.59
CA LEU A 43 17.12 -1.36 -7.39
C LEU A 43 18.52 -0.81 -7.73
N ARG A 44 19.57 -1.18 -7.00
CA ARG A 44 20.93 -0.64 -7.17
C ARG A 44 21.45 -0.84 -8.60
N SER A 45 21.23 -2.03 -9.18
CA SER A 45 21.63 -2.34 -10.56
C SER A 45 20.75 -1.66 -11.63
N ARG A 46 19.66 -1.01 -11.22
CA ARG A 46 18.62 -0.44 -12.09
C ARG A 46 18.45 1.06 -11.87
N LEU A 47 19.33 1.65 -11.06
CA LEU A 47 19.21 3.03 -10.59
C LEU A 47 19.11 4.01 -11.76
N GLU A 48 19.87 3.77 -12.83
CA GLU A 48 19.90 4.63 -14.00
C GLU A 48 18.57 4.74 -14.74
N HIS A 49 17.74 3.70 -14.65
CA HIS A 49 16.41 3.66 -15.27
C HIS A 49 15.33 4.34 -14.42
N LEU A 50 15.63 4.67 -13.16
CA LEU A 50 14.70 5.40 -12.30
C LEU A 50 14.65 6.88 -12.70
N CYS A 51 13.50 7.53 -12.50
CA CYS A 51 13.40 8.99 -12.64
C CYS A 51 14.16 9.70 -11.51
N ASP A 52 14.49 10.97 -11.71
CA ASP A 52 15.29 11.76 -10.77
C ASP A 52 14.71 11.79 -9.34
N ASP A 53 13.38 11.84 -9.21
CA ASP A 53 12.71 11.77 -7.92
C ASP A 53 12.95 10.44 -7.19
N CYS A 54 12.89 9.33 -7.92
CA CYS A 54 13.13 8.00 -7.36
C CYS A 54 14.62 7.77 -7.08
N LYS A 55 15.52 8.29 -7.93
CA LYS A 55 16.97 8.31 -7.68
C LYS A 55 17.27 9.06 -6.38
N ARG A 56 16.70 10.26 -6.20
CA ARG A 56 16.85 11.09 -4.98
C ARG A 56 16.32 10.39 -3.73
N ARG A 57 15.21 9.67 -3.83
CA ARG A 57 14.57 8.96 -2.71
C ARG A 57 15.14 7.58 -2.46
N PHE A 58 16.06 7.09 -3.30
CA PHE A 58 16.61 5.74 -3.18
C PHE A 58 17.15 5.43 -1.78
N GLU A 59 17.84 6.40 -1.17
CA GLU A 59 18.43 6.21 0.15
C GLU A 59 17.40 6.33 1.30
N THR A 60 16.40 7.20 1.16
CA THR A 60 15.47 7.54 2.25
C THR A 60 14.16 6.75 2.19
N ASN A 61 13.58 6.58 1.00
CA ASN A 61 12.32 5.90 0.78
C ASN A 61 12.25 5.21 -0.61
N PRO A 62 12.98 4.09 -0.79
CA PRO A 62 13.04 3.37 -2.07
C PRO A 62 11.70 2.77 -2.49
N LEU A 63 10.75 2.62 -1.56
CA LEU A 63 9.41 2.08 -1.84
C LEU A 63 8.68 2.92 -2.90
N ARG A 64 8.94 4.23 -2.99
CA ARG A 64 8.33 5.15 -3.97
C ARG A 64 8.63 4.81 -5.43
N ALA A 65 9.64 3.99 -5.70
CA ALA A 65 9.83 3.49 -7.05
C ALA A 65 8.69 2.56 -7.49
N LEU A 66 8.05 1.84 -6.55
CA LEU A 66 7.06 0.79 -6.84
C LEU A 66 5.72 1.33 -7.36
N ASP A 67 5.29 2.51 -6.89
CA ASP A 67 4.06 3.19 -7.35
C ASP A 67 4.31 4.29 -8.40
N CYS A 68 5.58 4.54 -8.75
CA CYS A 68 5.97 5.59 -9.67
C CYS A 68 5.33 5.37 -11.06
N LYS A 69 4.83 6.46 -11.66
CA LYS A 69 4.14 6.40 -12.95
C LYS A 69 5.05 6.57 -14.17
N SER A 70 6.33 6.95 -13.97
CA SER A 70 7.29 7.09 -15.07
C SER A 70 7.58 5.73 -15.72
N THR A 71 7.71 5.71 -17.04
CA THR A 71 7.94 4.47 -17.81
C THR A 71 9.20 3.74 -17.33
N GLY A 72 10.31 4.47 -17.17
CA GLY A 72 11.58 3.91 -16.68
C GLY A 72 11.45 3.30 -15.28
N CYS A 73 10.76 3.95 -14.34
CA CYS A 73 10.55 3.34 -13.02
C CYS A 73 9.66 2.09 -13.08
N LYS A 74 8.59 2.10 -13.89
CA LYS A 74 7.73 0.92 -14.06
C LYS A 74 8.52 -0.27 -14.58
N GLU A 75 9.35 -0.08 -15.60
CA GLU A 75 10.22 -1.11 -16.18
C GLU A 75 11.28 -1.57 -15.18
N ALA A 76 11.99 -0.63 -14.53
CA ALA A 76 13.03 -0.93 -13.56
C ALA A 76 12.54 -1.75 -12.36
N THR A 77 11.26 -1.59 -12.00
CA THR A 77 10.64 -2.27 -10.85
C THR A 77 9.89 -3.54 -11.25
N VAL A 78 9.96 -3.99 -12.49
CA VAL A 78 9.46 -5.32 -12.89
C VAL A 78 10.24 -6.40 -12.13
N GLY A 79 9.50 -7.31 -11.48
CA GLY A 79 10.06 -8.38 -10.64
C GLY A 79 10.55 -7.91 -9.26
N ALA A 80 10.16 -6.71 -8.81
CA ALA A 80 10.52 -6.24 -7.47
C ALA A 80 10.02 -7.18 -6.38
N PRO A 81 10.81 -7.39 -5.32
CA PRO A 81 10.40 -8.20 -4.17
C PRO A 81 9.16 -7.59 -3.52
N SER A 82 8.27 -8.42 -3.00
CA SER A 82 7.05 -7.98 -2.34
C SER A 82 7.29 -7.78 -0.85
N VAL A 83 6.79 -6.68 -0.29
CA VAL A 83 6.78 -6.47 1.17
C VAL A 83 6.05 -7.60 1.92
N LEU A 84 5.09 -8.26 1.26
CA LEU A 84 4.31 -9.35 1.84
C LEU A 84 5.17 -10.57 2.17
N ASP A 85 6.27 -10.79 1.44
CA ASP A 85 7.21 -11.88 1.67
C ASP A 85 8.19 -11.60 2.82
N HIS A 86 8.15 -10.38 3.37
CA HIS A 86 9.06 -9.87 4.39
C HIS A 86 8.32 -9.33 5.62
N LEU A 87 7.07 -9.74 5.83
CA LEU A 87 6.31 -9.39 7.03
C LEU A 87 6.80 -10.19 8.24
N CYS A 88 6.90 -9.53 9.40
CA CYS A 88 7.02 -10.24 10.66
C CYS A 88 5.74 -11.04 10.96
N ALA A 89 5.84 -12.03 11.86
CA ALA A 89 4.72 -12.91 12.21
C ALA A 89 3.43 -12.15 12.56
N GLY A 90 3.53 -11.07 13.35
CA GLY A 90 2.37 -10.25 13.73
C GLY A 90 1.74 -9.48 12.57
N CYS A 91 2.52 -8.99 11.62
CA CYS A 91 1.99 -8.33 10.43
C CYS A 91 1.38 -9.33 9.44
N ASN A 92 1.98 -10.51 9.32
CA ASN A 92 1.46 -11.60 8.50
C ASN A 92 0.11 -12.10 9.04
N ASP A 93 0.00 -12.32 10.36
CA ASP A 93 -1.26 -12.66 11.02
C ASP A 93 -2.31 -11.57 10.81
N HIS A 94 -1.97 -10.30 11.05
CA HIS A 94 -2.89 -9.18 10.85
C HIS A 94 -3.43 -9.12 9.40
N PHE A 95 -2.56 -9.31 8.40
CA PHE A 95 -2.97 -9.29 6.99
C PHE A 95 -3.84 -10.51 6.64
N THR A 96 -3.48 -11.68 7.16
CA THR A 96 -4.26 -12.93 7.00
C THR A 96 -5.66 -12.78 7.58
N ARG A 97 -5.78 -12.28 8.82
CA ARG A 97 -7.07 -12.03 9.46
C ARG A 97 -7.89 -10.97 8.71
N THR A 98 -7.24 -9.93 8.19
CA THR A 98 -7.94 -8.93 7.37
C THR A 98 -8.60 -9.58 6.15
N ARG A 99 -7.88 -10.45 5.45
CA ARG A 99 -8.36 -11.21 4.29
C ARG A 99 -9.51 -12.15 4.64
N GLN A 100 -9.34 -12.95 5.69
CA GLN A 100 -10.38 -13.87 6.20
C GLN A 100 -11.67 -13.11 6.55
N HIS A 101 -11.57 -11.94 7.19
CA HIS A 101 -12.74 -11.14 7.53
C HIS A 101 -13.41 -10.52 6.29
N LEU A 102 -12.66 -10.14 5.26
CA LEU A 102 -13.24 -9.66 3.99
C LEU A 102 -13.96 -10.80 3.24
N GLU A 103 -13.34 -11.98 3.19
CA GLU A 103 -13.93 -13.20 2.61
C GLU A 103 -15.21 -13.61 3.33
N ALA A 104 -15.21 -13.58 4.67
CA ALA A 104 -16.37 -13.94 5.49
C ALA A 104 -17.61 -13.05 5.25
N VAL A 105 -17.41 -11.80 4.83
CA VAL A 105 -18.50 -10.86 4.52
C VAL A 105 -18.72 -10.68 3.02
N GLY A 106 -18.04 -11.47 2.17
CA GLY A 106 -18.20 -11.44 0.72
C GLY A 106 -17.63 -10.20 0.02
N THR A 107 -16.76 -9.42 0.68
CA THR A 107 -16.10 -8.28 0.03
C THR A 107 -15.00 -8.78 -0.91
N THR A 108 -15.18 -8.62 -2.21
CA THR A 108 -14.19 -8.97 -3.23
C THR A 108 -12.99 -8.02 -3.15
N TYR A 109 -11.79 -8.55 -3.34
CA TYR A 109 -10.57 -7.76 -3.37
C TYR A 109 -9.49 -8.45 -4.21
N SER A 110 -8.49 -7.69 -4.63
CA SER A 110 -7.25 -8.20 -5.20
C SER A 110 -6.04 -7.72 -4.38
N ILE A 111 -4.92 -8.44 -4.47
CA ILE A 111 -3.69 -8.05 -3.79
C ILE A 111 -2.82 -7.25 -4.76
N ASN A 112 -2.44 -6.03 -4.37
CA ASN A 112 -1.48 -5.22 -5.10
C ASN A 112 -0.23 -4.99 -4.25
N ALA A 113 0.73 -5.91 -4.34
CA ALA A 113 2.00 -5.84 -3.61
C ALA A 113 2.84 -4.58 -3.92
N ARG A 114 2.57 -3.93 -5.06
CA ARG A 114 3.26 -2.72 -5.52
C ARG A 114 2.65 -1.43 -4.97
N MET A 115 1.46 -1.52 -4.39
CA MET A 115 0.78 -0.39 -3.76
C MET A 115 1.59 0.05 -2.55
N VAL A 116 2.32 1.15 -2.74
CA VAL A 116 2.87 1.96 -1.68
C VAL A 116 2.08 3.26 -1.63
N ARG A 117 2.11 3.95 -0.49
CA ARG A 117 1.26 5.14 -0.31
C ARG A 117 2.06 6.42 -0.28
N GLY A 118 1.36 7.48 -0.65
CA GLY A 118 1.78 8.88 -0.69
C GLY A 118 2.45 9.41 0.58
N LEU A 119 2.20 8.78 1.73
CA LEU A 119 2.54 9.27 3.06
C LEU A 119 3.21 8.16 3.87
N ASP A 120 4.30 8.48 4.56
CA ASP A 120 5.19 7.47 5.13
C ASP A 120 4.70 6.86 6.46
N TYR A 121 3.62 7.41 7.01
CA TYR A 121 3.02 6.99 8.27
C TYR A 121 2.26 5.64 8.18
N TYR A 122 1.97 5.14 6.97
CA TYR A 122 1.09 3.97 6.80
C TYR A 122 1.72 2.65 7.26
N THR A 123 1.13 1.98 8.23
CA THR A 123 1.58 0.68 8.74
C THR A 123 0.54 -0.40 8.46
N ARG A 124 0.99 -1.65 8.31
CA ARG A 124 0.15 -2.82 8.02
C ARG A 124 -0.80 -2.54 6.83
N THR A 125 -2.10 -2.81 6.95
CA THR A 125 -3.08 -2.74 5.87
C THR A 125 -3.10 -1.38 5.16
N THR A 126 -2.97 -1.41 3.83
CA THR A 126 -3.27 -0.30 2.92
C THR A 126 -4.23 -0.78 1.84
N PHE A 127 -5.01 0.14 1.28
CA PHE A 127 -5.99 -0.20 0.26
C PHE A 127 -6.32 0.98 -0.65
N GLU A 128 -6.74 0.65 -1.87
CA GLU A 128 -7.25 1.57 -2.89
C GLU A 128 -8.51 0.97 -3.50
N LEU A 129 -9.49 1.83 -3.81
CA LEU A 129 -10.61 1.49 -4.67
C LEU A 129 -10.33 2.11 -6.04
N VAL A 130 -10.23 1.30 -7.08
CA VAL A 130 -9.77 1.73 -8.40
C VAL A 130 -10.77 1.46 -9.50
N THR A 131 -10.88 2.38 -10.45
CA THR A 131 -11.72 2.30 -11.65
C THR A 131 -10.87 2.32 -12.93
N GLY A 132 -11.29 1.56 -13.93
CA GLY A 132 -10.70 1.64 -15.27
C GLY A 132 -11.10 2.89 -16.07
N LEU A 133 -12.09 3.65 -15.59
CA LEU A 133 -12.76 4.70 -16.37
C LEU A 133 -12.05 6.06 -16.34
N LEU A 134 -11.13 6.28 -15.40
CA LEU A 134 -10.45 7.58 -15.17
C LEU A 134 -9.01 7.64 -15.71
N GLY A 135 -8.59 6.63 -16.47
CA GLY A 135 -7.25 6.57 -17.05
C GLY A 135 -6.14 6.55 -15.99
N SER A 136 -5.26 7.56 -16.01
CA SER A 136 -4.06 7.57 -15.16
C SER A 136 -4.32 7.81 -13.66
N GLN A 137 -5.46 8.43 -13.31
CA GLN A 137 -5.92 8.62 -11.94
C GLN A 137 -7.05 7.66 -11.63
N SER A 138 -6.72 6.37 -11.59
CA SER A 138 -7.72 5.31 -11.40
C SER A 138 -8.20 5.15 -9.96
N ALA A 139 -7.51 5.65 -8.94
CA ALA A 139 -7.95 5.52 -7.55
C ALA A 139 -9.02 6.58 -7.20
N VAL A 140 -10.25 6.13 -6.93
CA VAL A 140 -11.40 6.97 -6.51
C VAL A 140 -11.51 7.07 -4.99
N ALA A 141 -10.84 6.18 -4.27
CA ALA A 141 -10.77 6.19 -2.83
C ALA A 141 -9.52 5.46 -2.38
N ALA A 142 -8.97 5.84 -1.23
CA ALA A 142 -7.82 5.13 -0.70
C ALA A 142 -7.60 5.35 0.78
N GLY A 143 -6.94 4.38 1.42
CA GLY A 143 -6.75 4.40 2.85
C GLY A 143 -5.75 3.39 3.36
N GLY A 144 -5.73 3.23 4.68
CA GLY A 144 -4.85 2.30 5.36
C GLY A 144 -4.74 2.59 6.84
N ARG A 145 -3.98 1.73 7.52
CA ARG A 145 -3.68 1.83 8.94
C ARG A 145 -2.44 2.70 9.18
N TYR A 146 -2.41 3.45 10.28
CA TYR A 146 -1.41 4.48 10.56
C TYR A 146 -1.12 4.63 12.06
N ASP A 147 -0.78 3.52 12.71
CA ASP A 147 -0.66 3.44 14.18
C ASP A 147 0.39 4.37 14.81
N GLY A 148 1.37 4.86 14.04
CA GLY A 148 2.41 5.77 14.53
C GLY A 148 2.05 7.26 14.47
N LEU A 149 1.03 7.64 13.69
CA LEU A 149 0.81 9.04 13.31
C LEU A 149 0.57 9.97 14.51
N ILE A 150 -0.22 9.55 15.49
CA ILE A 150 -0.50 10.37 16.68
C ILE A 150 0.77 10.57 17.51
N SER A 151 1.62 9.55 17.62
CA SER A 151 2.90 9.64 18.33
C SER A 151 3.88 10.57 17.63
N ASP A 152 3.94 10.52 16.30
CA ASP A 152 4.80 11.40 15.49
C ASP A 152 4.42 12.89 15.65
N LEU A 153 3.18 13.17 16.05
CA LEU A 153 2.66 14.51 16.34
C LEU A 153 2.76 14.91 17.82
N GLY A 154 3.44 14.10 18.66
CA GLY A 154 3.64 14.38 20.08
C GLY A 154 2.51 13.89 21.02
N GLY A 155 1.57 13.11 20.49
CA GLY A 155 0.50 12.47 21.27
C GLY A 155 0.87 11.06 21.76
N PRO A 156 -0.08 10.34 22.39
CA PRO A 156 0.11 8.95 22.80
C PRO A 156 0.15 7.98 21.61
N GLN A 157 0.69 6.78 21.81
CA GLN A 157 0.61 5.71 20.82
C GLN A 157 -0.83 5.21 20.69
N LEU A 158 -1.49 5.56 19.59
CA LEU A 158 -2.87 5.17 19.31
C LEU A 158 -2.98 4.59 17.90
N PRO A 159 -3.53 3.36 17.76
CA PRO A 159 -3.75 2.76 16.46
C PRO A 159 -4.85 3.49 15.69
N GLY A 160 -4.74 3.55 14.36
CA GLY A 160 -5.70 4.24 13.51
C GLY A 160 -5.81 3.61 12.14
N ILE A 161 -7.01 3.61 11.56
CA ILE A 161 -7.27 3.20 10.17
C ILE A 161 -8.41 4.05 9.60
N GLY A 162 -8.27 4.46 8.34
CA GLY A 162 -9.25 5.30 7.67
C GLY A 162 -9.01 5.35 6.17
N PHE A 163 -9.85 6.11 5.47
CA PHE A 163 -9.72 6.41 4.06
C PHE A 163 -10.13 7.85 3.76
N ALA A 164 -9.81 8.29 2.55
CA ALA A 164 -10.33 9.49 1.92
C ALA A 164 -10.79 9.15 0.50
N MET A 165 -11.69 9.98 -0.05
CA MET A 165 -12.28 9.88 -1.39
C MET A 165 -12.21 11.26 -2.03
#